data_AF-A0AAW0G6Y2-F1
#
_entry.id   AF-A0AAW0G6Y2-F1
#
_cell.length_a   1.000
_cell.length_b   1.000
_cell.length_c   1.000
_cell.angle_alpha   90.00
_cell.angle_beta   90.00
_cell.angle_gamma   90.00
#
_symmetry.space_group_name_H-M   'P 1'
#
loop_
_entity.id
_entity.type
_entity.pdbx_description
1 polymer ?
#
loop_
_entity_poly.entity_id
_entity_poly.type
_entity_poly.pdbx_seq_one_letter_code
_entity_poly.pdbx_strand_id
1 'polypeptide(L)'
;MDLCEESPLPDLTSSDNEQKKLDIYPKCSFRKSIVEDVQDDKYHQSSEDQQYEEPPSSEDASDHEKNTHRHTKHRQSGKRARGKDQKAKKRQKAPGIHQYTPNPEEEVHAEADDPEVLKGYPEWDKEVDYEHIFQDLEKVDIVNCPPALPSLYRWKGLSAFDVHPIRHGFDRNKNADTYIYIFDSSDEGYRLAKKLDSVHKGIPQGPLEKMTEIGLQQMKHGNWLMAQDLNGKGDAKDDLVQAYVPQDNSGRSREGKTDSTCTSIQSVRSSERCYSLGITFEKQTLFSASNANSKIKNGGTDKGGEIRTDVLKTTTQVFLEGWEEAPITMRDTIADMTDMLAMPHVGSPKNKWCPSVQLNIAQPRRYNSNQGLDEQEFFGGLHRDLGDIICSISALVSLSDNPKNYEGGRFHLISLGVYVVLDEIDVFYFSGHHLHGGTPPLAPEGEENIEDWAYRCVVIFYPASKIISGSSQVFMAGSGIHGEPVTLPRKVFS
;
A
#
# COMPACT_ATOMS: atom_id res chain seq x y z
N MET A 1 6.36 73.99 5.70
CA MET A 1 6.28 72.61 6.22
C MET A 1 5.38 71.88 5.25
N ASP A 2 6.05 71.13 4.38
CA ASP A 2 5.54 70.72 3.09
C ASP A 2 4.49 69.63 3.14
N LEU A 3 3.57 69.75 2.20
CA LEU A 3 2.50 68.83 1.84
C LEU A 3 3.12 67.59 1.21
N CYS A 4 2.78 66.39 1.70
CA CYS A 4 3.04 65.14 0.99
C CYS A 4 1.79 64.75 0.22
N GLU A 5 1.95 64.73 -1.11
CA GLU A 5 0.97 64.34 -2.11
C GLU A 5 0.67 62.84 -2.04
N GLU A 6 -0.61 62.49 -2.06
CA GLU A 6 -1.08 61.12 -2.26
C GLU A 6 -0.87 60.72 -3.73
N SER A 7 -0.17 59.61 -3.95
CA SER A 7 -0.04 58.99 -5.27
C SER A 7 -1.27 58.15 -5.58
N PRO A 8 -1.83 58.19 -6.80
CA PRO A 8 -2.97 57.36 -7.16
C PRO A 8 -2.56 55.89 -7.35
N LEU A 9 -3.40 54.98 -6.86
CA LEU A 9 -3.32 53.54 -7.08
C LEU A 9 -3.43 53.23 -8.59
N PRO A 10 -2.68 52.24 -9.11
CA PRO A 10 -2.79 51.85 -10.51
C PRO A 10 -4.12 51.13 -10.77
N ASP A 11 -4.79 51.57 -11.82
CA ASP A 11 -5.97 50.99 -12.44
C ASP A 11 -5.63 49.61 -13.04
N LEU A 12 -6.14 48.55 -12.42
CA LEU A 12 -6.04 47.17 -12.92
C LEU A 12 -7.26 46.84 -13.77
N THR A 13 -7.31 47.45 -14.96
CA THR A 13 -8.19 47.02 -16.05
C THR A 13 -7.33 46.71 -17.28
N SER A 14 -6.78 45.50 -17.35
CA SER A 14 -6.38 44.91 -18.64
C SER A 14 -6.65 43.41 -18.66
N SER A 15 -7.73 43.08 -19.34
CA SER A 15 -8.13 41.75 -19.79
C SER A 15 -7.21 41.29 -20.92
N ASP A 16 -6.01 40.79 -20.63
CA ASP A 16 -5.13 40.25 -21.69
C ASP A 16 -4.06 39.23 -21.20
N ASN A 17 -4.32 38.50 -20.11
CA ASN A 17 -3.34 37.52 -19.58
C ASN A 17 -3.87 36.11 -19.31
N GLU A 18 -5.03 35.74 -19.86
CA GLU A 18 -5.59 34.38 -19.68
C GLU A 18 -5.18 33.34 -20.73
N GLN A 19 -4.35 33.68 -21.73
CA GLN A 19 -4.05 32.75 -22.84
C GLN A 19 -2.61 32.22 -22.91
N LYS A 20 -1.83 32.23 -21.82
CA LYS A 20 -0.41 31.76 -21.83
C LYS A 20 0.02 30.86 -20.66
N LYS A 21 -0.91 30.16 -20.02
CA LYS A 21 -0.57 29.06 -19.10
C LYS A 21 -1.45 27.87 -19.42
N LEU A 22 -0.89 26.90 -20.15
CA LEU A 22 -1.22 25.46 -20.08
C LEU A 22 -0.44 24.74 -21.20
N ASP A 23 0.86 24.54 -20.98
CA ASP A 23 1.67 23.53 -21.67
C ASP A 23 2.94 23.23 -20.83
N ILE A 24 2.74 23.04 -19.52
CA ILE A 24 3.83 22.71 -18.58
C ILE A 24 3.59 21.34 -17.96
N TYR A 25 3.26 20.31 -18.75
CA TYR A 25 3.39 18.92 -18.29
C TYR A 25 3.69 17.99 -19.47
N PRO A 26 4.75 17.16 -19.42
CA PRO A 26 4.93 16.10 -20.41
C PRO A 26 3.78 15.11 -20.30
N LYS A 27 3.12 14.86 -21.43
CA LYS A 27 2.06 13.85 -21.60
C LYS A 27 2.65 12.47 -21.25
N CYS A 28 2.25 11.90 -20.12
CA CYS A 28 2.71 10.59 -19.68
C CYS A 28 1.67 9.53 -20.08
N SER A 29 2.07 8.65 -21.00
CA SER A 29 1.27 7.61 -21.63
C SER A 29 1.65 6.25 -21.08
N PHE A 30 0.92 5.77 -20.08
CA PHE A 30 1.46 4.82 -19.10
C PHE A 30 0.70 3.49 -18.99
N ARG A 31 -0.44 3.34 -19.67
CA ARG A 31 -1.44 2.34 -19.28
C ARG A 31 -1.26 0.90 -19.83
N LYS A 32 -0.51 0.69 -20.92
CA LYS A 32 -0.36 -0.66 -21.54
C LYS A 32 0.96 -1.40 -21.28
N SER A 33 2.04 -0.73 -20.88
CA SER A 33 3.40 -1.31 -20.96
C SER A 33 3.82 -2.18 -19.76
N ILE A 34 3.23 -2.05 -18.57
CA ILE A 34 3.67 -2.77 -17.34
C ILE A 34 3.41 -4.29 -17.37
N VAL A 35 2.74 -4.74 -18.40
CA VAL A 35 1.62 -5.66 -18.29
C VAL A 35 1.83 -6.83 -19.26
N GLU A 36 2.26 -6.52 -20.49
CA GLU A 36 2.73 -7.48 -21.49
C GLU A 36 4.06 -8.11 -21.04
N ASP A 37 4.90 -7.38 -20.29
CA ASP A 37 6.25 -7.81 -19.89
C ASP A 37 6.29 -8.77 -18.69
N VAL A 38 5.20 -8.87 -17.92
CA VAL A 38 5.06 -9.82 -16.80
C VAL A 38 5.00 -11.28 -17.27
N GLN A 39 4.57 -11.52 -18.51
CA GLN A 39 4.20 -12.84 -19.00
C GLN A 39 5.39 -13.68 -19.48
N ASP A 40 6.47 -13.05 -19.95
CA ASP A 40 7.62 -13.74 -20.57
C ASP A 40 8.47 -14.58 -19.60
N ASP A 41 8.39 -14.33 -18.29
CA ASP A 41 9.14 -15.11 -17.28
C ASP A 41 8.61 -16.54 -17.08
N LYS A 42 7.45 -16.90 -17.66
CA LYS A 42 6.91 -18.28 -17.61
C LYS A 42 7.33 -19.19 -18.77
N TYR A 43 8.05 -18.69 -19.78
CA TYR A 43 8.38 -19.45 -21.00
C TYR A 43 9.86 -19.78 -21.20
N HIS A 44 10.60 -20.11 -20.13
CA HIS A 44 11.89 -20.80 -20.22
C HIS A 44 11.97 -21.98 -19.23
N GLN A 45 11.11 -22.99 -19.45
CA GLN A 45 11.46 -24.38 -19.15
C GLN A 45 11.80 -25.05 -20.48
N SER A 46 13.09 -25.25 -20.71
CA SER A 46 13.65 -25.95 -21.85
C SER A 46 13.13 -27.39 -21.92
N SER A 47 12.39 -27.71 -22.98
CA SER A 47 12.20 -29.08 -23.46
C SER A 47 13.48 -29.53 -24.17
N GLU A 48 14.31 -30.30 -23.48
CA GLU A 48 15.36 -31.09 -24.14
C GLU A 48 14.82 -32.51 -24.40
N ASP A 49 14.47 -32.74 -25.66
CA ASP A 49 14.39 -34.07 -26.25
C ASP A 49 15.81 -34.64 -26.41
N GLN A 50 16.09 -35.80 -25.79
CA GLN A 50 17.13 -36.72 -26.26
C GLN A 50 16.62 -38.16 -26.21
N GLN A 51 16.38 -38.71 -27.40
CA GLN A 51 16.40 -40.14 -27.70
C GLN A 51 17.82 -40.68 -27.46
N TYR A 52 17.97 -41.93 -26.98
CA TYR A 52 18.82 -42.98 -27.60
C TYR A 52 18.72 -44.31 -26.81
N GLU A 53 18.20 -45.31 -27.52
CA GLU A 53 18.55 -46.75 -27.64
C GLU A 53 18.89 -47.63 -26.41
N GLU A 54 18.12 -48.72 -26.27
CA GLU A 54 18.49 -50.01 -25.65
C GLU A 54 19.50 -50.77 -26.55
N PRO A 55 20.38 -51.66 -26.02
CA PRO A 55 20.02 -53.09 -25.80
C PRO A 55 20.92 -53.80 -24.73
N PRO A 56 21.00 -55.16 -24.66
CA PRO A 56 19.99 -56.17 -24.40
C PRO A 56 20.28 -57.00 -23.10
N SER A 57 19.47 -58.03 -22.91
CA SER A 57 19.27 -58.97 -21.79
C SER A 57 20.35 -60.05 -21.52
N SER A 58 20.21 -60.68 -20.33
CA SER A 58 20.49 -62.09 -19.94
C SER A 58 21.95 -62.59 -19.93
N GLU A 59 22.45 -63.56 -19.14
CA GLU A 59 22.04 -64.38 -17.97
C GLU A 59 23.32 -65.13 -17.49
N ASP A 60 23.33 -65.55 -16.22
CA ASP A 60 23.92 -66.77 -15.63
C ASP A 60 25.44 -67.10 -15.50
N ALA A 61 25.83 -67.18 -14.21
CA ALA A 61 26.31 -68.35 -13.45
C ALA A 61 27.77 -68.91 -13.50
N SER A 62 28.27 -69.10 -12.26
CA SER A 62 29.02 -70.25 -11.71
C SER A 62 30.57 -70.26 -11.61
N ASP A 63 31.02 -70.26 -10.34
CA ASP A 63 31.90 -71.19 -9.61
C ASP A 63 33.35 -71.57 -9.99
N HIS A 64 34.17 -71.46 -8.92
CA HIS A 64 35.20 -72.37 -8.37
C HIS A 64 36.68 -72.41 -8.85
N GLU A 65 37.52 -72.01 -7.88
CA GLU A 65 38.68 -72.72 -7.28
C GLU A 65 40.08 -72.81 -7.94
N LYS A 66 41.04 -72.33 -7.12
CA LYS A 66 42.34 -72.91 -6.70
C LYS A 66 43.61 -72.82 -7.59
N ASN A 67 44.52 -71.96 -7.08
CA ASN A 67 45.81 -72.32 -6.46
C ASN A 67 47.04 -72.60 -7.37
N THR A 68 48.12 -71.80 -7.26
CA THR A 68 49.39 -72.14 -6.56
C THR A 68 50.58 -71.21 -6.92
N HIS A 69 51.27 -70.72 -5.86
CA HIS A 69 52.74 -70.52 -5.64
C HIS A 69 53.57 -69.61 -6.59
N ARG A 70 54.58 -68.80 -6.19
CA ARG A 70 55.47 -68.74 -5.00
C ARG A 70 56.24 -67.39 -4.97
N HIS A 71 56.47 -66.85 -3.76
CA HIS A 71 57.55 -65.98 -3.22
C HIS A 71 58.29 -64.92 -4.09
N THR A 72 58.54 -63.67 -3.65
CA THR A 72 59.19 -63.24 -2.39
C THR A 72 58.90 -61.77 -1.97
N LYS A 73 58.81 -61.57 -0.65
CA LYS A 73 59.17 -60.39 0.19
C LYS A 73 58.31 -59.11 0.12
N HIS A 74 57.42 -58.98 1.11
CA HIS A 74 56.82 -57.73 1.60
C HIS A 74 57.41 -57.37 2.98
N ARG A 75 57.71 -56.08 3.21
CA ARG A 75 57.57 -55.44 4.53
C ARG A 75 56.97 -54.04 4.34
N GLN A 76 55.99 -53.76 5.19
CA GLN A 76 54.94 -52.75 5.11
C GLN A 76 55.36 -51.37 5.65
N SER A 77 54.71 -50.33 5.13
CA SER A 77 54.01 -49.23 5.83
C SER A 77 53.62 -48.22 4.74
N GLY A 78 52.38 -47.78 4.53
CA GLY A 78 51.34 -47.32 5.45
C GLY A 78 50.66 -46.16 4.72
N LYS A 79 49.75 -46.45 3.77
CA LYS A 79 48.97 -45.43 3.05
C LYS A 79 47.65 -45.20 3.76
N ARG A 80 47.49 -44.00 4.34
CA ARG A 80 46.23 -43.50 4.91
C ARG A 80 45.20 -43.30 3.79
N ALA A 81 44.05 -43.94 3.96
CA ALA A 81 42.85 -43.69 3.18
C ALA A 81 42.28 -42.31 3.53
N ARG A 82 42.07 -41.46 2.51
CA ARG A 82 41.20 -40.27 2.63
C ARG A 82 39.77 -40.73 2.34
N GLY A 83 38.97 -40.84 3.40
CA GLY A 83 37.52 -40.95 3.30
C GLY A 83 36.95 -39.71 2.61
N LYS A 84 36.09 -39.92 1.63
CA LYS A 84 35.27 -38.87 1.02
C LYS A 84 34.08 -38.62 1.95
N ASP A 85 34.22 -37.63 2.82
CA ASP A 85 33.09 -37.06 3.55
C ASP A 85 32.19 -36.30 2.57
N GLN A 86 31.05 -36.90 2.22
CA GLN A 86 29.92 -36.18 1.66
C GLN A 86 29.32 -35.29 2.76
N LYS A 87 29.88 -34.09 2.95
CA LYS A 87 29.19 -33.03 3.69
C LYS A 87 28.04 -32.52 2.83
N ALA A 88 26.84 -33.01 3.14
CA ALA A 88 25.60 -32.33 2.81
C ALA A 88 25.71 -30.86 3.26
N LYS A 89 25.78 -29.93 2.29
CA LYS A 89 25.53 -28.52 2.54
C LYS A 89 24.06 -28.38 2.90
N LYS A 90 23.72 -28.58 4.18
CA LYS A 90 22.53 -27.97 4.77
C LYS A 90 22.68 -26.47 4.53
N ARG A 91 21.96 -25.95 3.53
CA ARG A 91 21.57 -24.54 3.53
C ARG A 91 20.89 -24.33 4.88
N GLN A 92 21.58 -23.66 5.80
CA GLN A 92 20.90 -23.07 6.94
C GLN A 92 19.87 -22.14 6.31
N LYS A 93 18.58 -22.51 6.41
CA LYS A 93 17.51 -21.53 6.23
C LYS A 93 17.89 -20.37 7.13
N ALA A 94 18.00 -19.17 6.54
CA ALA A 94 18.12 -17.96 7.32
C ALA A 94 17.06 -18.00 8.43
N PRO A 95 17.39 -17.63 9.68
CA PRO A 95 16.42 -17.63 10.77
C PRO A 95 15.20 -16.83 10.31
N GLY A 96 14.03 -17.47 10.37
CA GLY A 96 12.76 -16.85 9.99
C GLY A 96 12.60 -15.54 10.73
N ILE A 97 12.46 -14.46 9.98
CA ILE A 97 12.27 -13.12 10.52
C ILE A 97 10.86 -13.10 11.12
N HIS A 98 10.77 -13.19 12.45
CA HIS A 98 9.53 -12.96 13.18
C HIS A 98 9.12 -11.48 13.01
N GLN A 99 8.13 -11.22 12.14
CA GLN A 99 7.18 -10.14 12.43
C GLN A 99 6.71 -10.35 13.88
N TYR A 100 6.68 -9.31 14.70
CA TYR A 100 5.49 -9.08 15.55
C TYR A 100 4.20 -9.52 14.85
N THR A 101 4.02 -10.83 14.74
CA THR A 101 2.82 -11.44 15.29
C THR A 101 2.76 -10.91 16.73
N PRO A 102 1.69 -10.24 17.17
CA PRO A 102 1.41 -10.21 18.60
C PRO A 102 1.67 -11.62 19.16
N ASN A 103 2.18 -11.70 20.39
CA ASN A 103 2.46 -12.99 21.01
C ASN A 103 1.30 -13.94 20.66
N PRO A 104 1.48 -15.08 19.98
CA PRO A 104 0.34 -15.91 19.60
C PRO A 104 -0.45 -16.41 20.81
N GLU A 105 0.10 -16.24 22.03
CA GLU A 105 -0.62 -16.44 23.30
C GLU A 105 -1.41 -15.20 23.79
N GLU A 106 -1.20 -14.02 23.20
CA GLU A 106 -2.05 -12.81 23.27
C GLU A 106 -2.86 -12.59 21.98
N GLU A 107 -2.87 -13.54 21.04
CA GLU A 107 -4.04 -13.68 20.19
C GLU A 107 -5.18 -14.04 21.14
N VAL A 108 -5.90 -13.00 21.58
CA VAL A 108 -7.24 -13.15 22.09
C VAL A 108 -7.92 -13.97 21.02
N HIS A 109 -8.09 -15.28 21.26
CA HIS A 109 -9.14 -16.06 20.64
C HIS A 109 -10.43 -15.39 21.12
N ALA A 110 -10.72 -14.23 20.53
CA ALA A 110 -12.00 -13.61 20.65
C ALA A 110 -12.92 -14.67 20.09
N GLU A 111 -13.76 -15.21 20.98
CA GLU A 111 -14.88 -16.02 20.58
C GLU A 111 -15.66 -15.16 19.58
N ALA A 112 -15.36 -15.30 18.29
CA ALA A 112 -16.01 -14.53 17.23
C ALA A 112 -17.52 -14.84 17.16
N ASP A 113 -17.92 -15.89 17.89
CA ASP A 113 -19.28 -16.34 18.10
C ASP A 113 -19.84 -15.92 19.47
N ASP A 114 -19.13 -15.09 20.26
CA ASP A 114 -19.64 -14.53 21.51
C ASP A 114 -20.83 -13.61 21.17
N PRO A 115 -22.05 -13.96 21.61
CA PRO A 115 -23.26 -13.22 21.29
C PRO A 115 -23.22 -11.77 21.79
N GLU A 116 -22.37 -11.42 22.76
CA GLU A 116 -22.17 -10.04 23.19
C GLU A 116 -21.42 -9.21 22.16
N VAL A 117 -20.46 -9.79 21.42
CA VAL A 117 -19.77 -9.10 20.31
C VAL A 117 -20.72 -8.83 19.16
N LEU A 118 -21.59 -9.80 18.90
CA LEU A 118 -22.58 -9.71 17.83
C LEU A 118 -23.67 -8.67 18.13
N LYS A 119 -23.79 -8.20 19.38
CA LYS A 119 -24.64 -7.04 19.70
C LYS A 119 -24.09 -5.74 19.09
N GLY A 120 -22.83 -5.72 18.65
CA GLY A 120 -22.24 -4.63 17.89
C GLY A 120 -21.59 -3.56 18.76
N TYR A 121 -21.50 -2.34 18.21
CA TYR A 121 -21.14 -1.16 18.99
C TYR A 121 -22.08 -0.97 20.19
N PRO A 122 -21.58 -0.50 21.34
CA PRO A 122 -22.36 -0.47 22.56
C PRO A 122 -23.51 0.52 22.40
N GLU A 123 -24.68 0.19 22.96
CA GLU A 123 -25.70 1.22 23.16
C GLU A 123 -25.12 2.25 24.13
N TRP A 124 -25.12 3.52 23.72
CA TRP A 124 -24.64 4.62 24.56
C TRP A 124 -25.42 4.66 25.87
N ASP A 125 -24.74 5.05 26.96
CA ASP A 125 -25.38 5.18 28.27
C ASP A 125 -26.52 6.20 28.20
N LYS A 126 -27.75 5.73 28.43
CA LYS A 126 -28.97 6.56 28.34
C LYS A 126 -29.05 7.58 29.48
N GLU A 127 -28.24 7.44 30.52
CA GLU A 127 -28.14 8.41 31.62
C GLU A 127 -27.22 9.58 31.28
N VAL A 128 -26.35 9.45 30.27
CA VAL A 128 -25.45 10.50 29.82
C VAL A 128 -26.06 11.26 28.64
N ASP A 129 -26.10 12.59 28.75
CA ASP A 129 -26.59 13.46 27.69
C ASP A 129 -25.53 13.63 26.58
N TYR A 130 -25.69 12.83 25.53
CA TYR A 130 -24.88 12.91 24.31
C TYR A 130 -25.51 13.79 23.22
N GLU A 131 -26.61 14.52 23.46
CA GLU A 131 -27.30 15.27 22.41
C GLU A 131 -26.36 16.26 21.68
N HIS A 132 -25.45 16.88 22.43
CA HIS A 132 -24.45 17.81 21.91
C HIS A 132 -23.49 17.20 20.87
N ILE A 133 -23.23 15.89 20.92
CA ILE A 133 -22.38 15.18 19.94
C ILE A 133 -23.09 15.04 18.60
N PHE A 134 -24.41 14.85 18.62
CA PHE A 134 -25.21 14.55 17.44
C PHE A 134 -25.95 15.76 16.85
N GLN A 135 -25.88 16.93 17.48
CA GLN A 135 -26.67 18.11 17.12
C GLN A 135 -26.55 18.52 15.64
N ASP A 136 -25.36 18.33 15.05
CA ASP A 136 -25.02 18.71 13.68
C ASP A 136 -24.95 17.50 12.72
N LEU A 137 -25.43 16.33 13.19
CA LEU A 137 -25.27 15.05 12.53
C LEU A 137 -26.61 14.44 12.08
N GLU A 138 -26.60 13.80 10.93
CA GLU A 138 -27.70 12.99 10.42
C GLU A 138 -27.31 11.54 10.33
N LYS A 139 -27.98 10.64 11.05
CA LYS A 139 -27.71 9.21 10.87
C LYS A 139 -27.96 8.79 9.42
N VAL A 140 -26.97 8.16 8.80
CA VAL A 140 -27.09 7.58 7.46
C VAL A 140 -27.77 6.22 7.58
N ASP A 141 -28.87 6.02 6.86
CA ASP A 141 -29.57 4.73 6.82
C ASP A 141 -28.90 3.82 5.80
N ILE A 142 -28.02 2.94 6.30
CA ILE A 142 -27.31 1.94 5.49
C ILE A 142 -28.02 0.61 5.66
N VAL A 143 -28.73 0.21 4.62
CA VAL A 143 -29.48 -1.06 4.58
C VAL A 143 -28.52 -2.23 4.82
N ASN A 144 -28.90 -3.13 5.73
CA ASN A 144 -28.11 -4.32 6.11
C ASN A 144 -26.72 -4.02 6.71
N CYS A 145 -26.46 -2.80 7.20
CA CYS A 145 -25.21 -2.49 7.88
C CYS A 145 -24.96 -3.49 9.03
N PRO A 146 -23.88 -4.28 8.97
CA PRO A 146 -23.56 -5.24 10.01
C PRO A 146 -23.46 -4.56 11.39
N PRO A 147 -24.03 -5.12 12.46
CA PRO A 147 -23.97 -4.53 13.80
C PRO A 147 -22.55 -4.28 14.30
N ALA A 148 -21.58 -5.05 13.80
CA ALA A 148 -20.17 -4.90 14.14
C ALA A 148 -19.50 -3.67 13.50
N LEU A 149 -20.16 -2.99 12.56
CA LEU A 149 -19.67 -1.76 11.95
C LEU A 149 -20.21 -0.54 12.70
N PRO A 150 -19.45 0.57 12.74
CA PRO A 150 -19.93 1.78 13.36
C PRO A 150 -21.10 2.36 12.56
N SER A 151 -22.05 2.98 13.27
CA SER A 151 -23.05 3.82 12.60
C SER A 151 -22.35 5.03 11.96
N LEU A 152 -22.69 5.29 10.70
CA LEU A 152 -22.24 6.50 10.01
C LEU A 152 -23.29 7.59 10.11
N TYR A 153 -22.80 8.82 10.25
CA TYR A 153 -23.57 10.04 10.28
C TYR A 153 -23.08 10.96 9.16
N ARG A 154 -23.97 11.71 8.53
CA ARG A 154 -23.64 12.77 7.59
C ARG A 154 -23.61 14.10 8.34
N TRP A 155 -22.56 14.87 8.13
CA TRP A 155 -22.48 16.26 8.59
C TRP A 155 -23.55 17.11 7.91
N LYS A 156 -24.43 17.73 8.70
CA LYS A 156 -25.42 18.72 8.22
C LYS A 156 -24.91 20.15 8.33
N GLY A 157 -24.13 20.42 9.38
CA GLY A 157 -23.80 21.77 9.82
C GLY A 157 -25.03 22.60 10.21
N LEU A 158 -24.83 23.88 10.48
CA LEU A 158 -25.90 24.82 10.88
C LEU A 158 -26.71 25.32 9.68
N SER A 159 -26.14 25.21 8.48
CA SER A 159 -26.78 25.58 7.21
C SER A 159 -26.53 24.52 6.14
N ALA A 160 -27.42 24.43 5.15
CA ALA A 160 -27.25 23.53 4.01
C ALA A 160 -25.98 23.79 3.16
N PHE A 161 -25.19 24.82 3.48
CA PHE A 161 -23.93 25.16 2.83
C PHE A 161 -22.72 25.06 3.79
N ASP A 162 -22.95 24.59 5.01
CA ASP A 162 -21.89 24.45 5.98
C ASP A 162 -21.06 23.22 5.64
N VAL A 163 -19.84 23.50 5.22
CA VAL A 163 -18.81 22.47 5.06
C VAL A 163 -18.21 22.19 6.42
N HIS A 164 -17.92 20.93 6.69
CA HIS A 164 -17.23 20.52 7.91
C HIS A 164 -15.96 21.36 8.14
N PRO A 165 -15.71 21.89 9.35
CA PRO A 165 -14.66 22.89 9.58
C PRO A 165 -13.24 22.41 9.29
N ILE A 166 -12.99 21.10 9.33
CA ILE A 166 -11.69 20.49 9.04
C ILE A 166 -11.45 20.31 7.53
N ARG A 167 -12.49 20.32 6.70
CA ARG A 167 -12.33 20.13 5.25
C ARG A 167 -11.73 21.40 4.63
N HIS A 168 -10.59 21.24 3.95
CA HIS A 168 -9.98 22.30 3.16
C HIS A 168 -10.18 22.03 1.67
N GLY A 169 -10.38 23.10 0.87
CA GLY A 169 -10.57 22.99 -0.57
C GLY A 169 -11.30 24.19 -1.17
N PHE A 170 -10.96 24.53 -2.41
CA PHE A 170 -11.45 25.72 -3.12
C PHE A 170 -12.87 25.59 -3.66
N ASP A 171 -13.35 24.37 -3.87
CA ASP A 171 -14.69 24.12 -4.37
C ASP A 171 -15.53 23.44 -3.29
N ARG A 172 -16.34 24.24 -2.59
CA ARG A 172 -17.37 23.76 -1.64
C ARG A 172 -18.52 23.13 -2.42
N ASN A 173 -18.19 22.18 -3.27
CA ASN A 173 -19.12 21.56 -4.18
C ASN A 173 -20.19 20.84 -3.35
N LYS A 174 -21.46 21.19 -3.58
CA LYS A 174 -22.61 20.83 -2.74
C LYS A 174 -22.91 19.32 -2.70
N ASN A 175 -22.21 18.52 -3.49
CA ASN A 175 -22.50 17.10 -3.70
C ASN A 175 -21.55 16.16 -2.95
N ALA A 176 -20.62 16.69 -2.17
CA ALA A 176 -19.63 15.92 -1.43
C ALA A 176 -20.09 15.71 0.02
N ASP A 177 -20.34 14.44 0.39
CA ASP A 177 -20.72 14.05 1.75
C ASP A 177 -19.50 14.04 2.68
N THR A 178 -19.68 14.49 3.91
CA THR A 178 -18.75 14.23 5.02
C THR A 178 -19.42 13.27 5.97
N TYR A 179 -18.89 12.05 6.04
CA TYR A 179 -19.32 11.02 6.96
C TYR A 179 -18.52 11.12 8.26
N ILE A 180 -19.21 10.93 9.38
CA ILE A 180 -18.66 10.96 10.73
C ILE A 180 -19.11 9.66 11.39
N TYR A 181 -18.18 8.96 12.04
CA TYR A 181 -18.54 7.92 13.00
C TYR A 181 -18.09 8.34 14.39
N ILE A 182 -18.87 7.92 15.39
CA ILE A 182 -18.55 8.19 16.79
C ILE A 182 -17.70 7.03 17.31
N PHE A 183 -16.58 7.34 17.94
CA PHE A 183 -15.74 6.34 18.58
C PHE A 183 -15.60 6.65 20.07
N ASP A 184 -15.52 5.62 20.88
CA ASP A 184 -15.23 5.74 22.30
C ASP A 184 -13.71 5.63 22.51
N SER A 185 -13.09 6.75 22.91
CA SER A 185 -11.65 6.82 23.20
C SER A 185 -11.25 6.20 24.55
N SER A 186 -12.20 5.70 25.34
CA SER A 186 -11.92 5.02 26.59
C SER A 186 -11.18 3.69 26.37
N ASP A 187 -10.55 3.18 27.42
CA ASP A 187 -9.93 1.85 27.40
C ASP A 187 -10.94 0.74 27.04
N GLU A 188 -12.21 0.91 27.42
CA GLU A 188 -13.28 -0.03 27.10
C GLU A 188 -13.68 0.05 25.62
N GLY A 189 -13.93 1.26 25.11
CA GLY A 189 -14.21 1.52 23.70
C GLY A 189 -13.11 0.96 22.79
N TYR A 190 -11.84 1.16 23.15
CA TYR A 190 -10.71 0.61 22.40
C TYR A 190 -10.66 -0.93 22.43
N ARG A 191 -10.93 -1.56 23.57
CA ARG A 191 -11.03 -3.03 23.67
C ARG A 191 -12.17 -3.56 22.81
N LEU A 192 -13.32 -2.89 22.81
CA LEU A 192 -14.48 -3.27 22.03
C LEU A 192 -14.21 -3.12 20.53
N ALA A 193 -13.63 -2.00 20.08
CA ALA A 193 -13.25 -1.80 18.68
C ALA A 193 -12.35 -2.96 18.18
N LYS A 194 -11.31 -3.32 18.95
CA LYS A 194 -10.46 -4.49 18.64
C LYS A 194 -11.24 -5.80 18.55
N LYS A 195 -12.24 -6.01 19.41
CA LYS A 195 -13.09 -7.20 19.41
C LYS A 195 -13.96 -7.24 18.16
N LEU A 196 -14.58 -6.11 17.79
CA LEU A 196 -15.37 -5.98 16.56
C LEU A 196 -14.51 -6.23 15.31
N ASP A 197 -13.29 -5.71 15.30
CA ASP A 197 -12.35 -5.94 14.20
C ASP A 197 -12.02 -7.42 13.98
N SER A 198 -12.00 -8.22 15.06
CA SER A 198 -11.76 -9.66 14.97
C SER A 198 -12.93 -10.46 14.37
N VAL A 199 -14.14 -9.88 14.32
CA VAL A 199 -15.31 -10.50 13.69
C VAL A 199 -15.20 -10.48 12.16
N HIS A 200 -14.41 -9.57 11.60
CA HIS A 200 -14.19 -9.48 10.16
C HIS A 200 -13.27 -10.61 9.69
N LYS A 201 -13.85 -11.65 9.09
CA LYS A 201 -13.14 -12.86 8.64
C LYS A 201 -12.43 -12.71 7.29
N GLY A 202 -12.63 -11.60 6.57
CA GLY A 202 -12.01 -11.40 5.26
C GLY A 202 -12.51 -10.16 4.53
N ILE A 203 -11.97 -9.95 3.33
CA ILE A 203 -12.37 -8.85 2.45
C ILE A 203 -13.63 -9.28 1.68
N PRO A 204 -14.73 -8.52 1.72
CA PRO A 204 -15.91 -8.76 0.90
C PRO A 204 -15.57 -8.96 -0.57
N GLN A 205 -16.03 -10.08 -1.15
CA GLN A 205 -15.80 -10.45 -2.54
C GLN A 205 -17.10 -10.35 -3.37
N GLY A 206 -16.94 -10.40 -4.69
CA GLY A 206 -18.04 -10.35 -5.65
C GLY A 206 -18.21 -8.97 -6.30
N PRO A 207 -19.27 -8.80 -7.10
CA PRO A 207 -19.51 -7.57 -7.86
C PRO A 207 -19.89 -6.38 -6.96
N LEU A 208 -19.86 -5.19 -7.55
CA LEU A 208 -20.10 -3.93 -6.84
C LEU A 208 -21.44 -3.88 -6.10
N GLU A 209 -22.52 -4.38 -6.71
CA GLU A 209 -23.87 -4.32 -6.14
C GLU A 209 -23.95 -5.04 -4.79
N LYS A 210 -23.19 -6.13 -4.63
CA LYS A 210 -23.15 -6.87 -3.37
C LYS A 210 -22.58 -6.05 -2.22
N MET A 211 -21.70 -5.09 -2.48
CA MET A 211 -21.10 -4.28 -1.43
C MET A 211 -22.16 -3.42 -0.73
N THR A 212 -23.09 -2.85 -1.50
CA THR A 212 -24.23 -2.11 -0.95
C THR A 212 -25.25 -3.04 -0.31
N GLU A 213 -25.49 -4.22 -0.88
CA GLU A 213 -26.40 -5.22 -0.31
C GLU A 213 -25.96 -5.72 1.08
N ILE A 214 -24.65 -5.84 1.31
CA ILE A 214 -24.09 -6.22 2.62
C ILE A 214 -23.88 -5.00 3.55
N GLY A 215 -24.38 -3.83 3.17
CA GLY A 215 -24.38 -2.63 4.02
C GLY A 215 -23.05 -1.91 4.11
N LEU A 216 -22.27 -1.85 3.03
CA LEU A 216 -21.09 -0.97 2.95
C LEU A 216 -21.39 0.34 2.22
N GLN A 217 -20.78 1.42 2.69
CA GLN A 217 -20.88 2.74 2.09
C GLN A 217 -19.75 2.98 1.07
N GLN A 218 -20.12 3.28 -0.17
CA GLN A 218 -19.15 3.70 -1.18
C GLN A 218 -18.71 5.15 -0.92
N MET A 219 -17.41 5.39 -0.88
CA MET A 219 -16.82 6.74 -0.91
C MET A 219 -16.54 7.14 -2.36
N LYS A 220 -17.05 8.31 -2.74
CA LYS A 220 -16.89 8.93 -4.06
C LYS A 220 -16.00 10.17 -3.98
N HIS A 221 -15.64 10.72 -5.15
CA HIS A 221 -14.90 11.98 -5.22
C HIS A 221 -15.51 13.09 -4.35
N GLY A 222 -14.63 13.75 -3.59
CA GLY A 222 -14.97 14.77 -2.62
C GLY A 222 -15.52 14.25 -1.29
N ASN A 223 -15.77 12.94 -1.11
CA ASN A 223 -16.25 12.41 0.16
C ASN A 223 -15.15 12.38 1.23
N TRP A 224 -15.55 12.64 2.47
CA TRP A 224 -14.70 12.60 3.66
C TRP A 224 -15.26 11.61 4.67
N LEU A 225 -14.37 11.00 5.45
CA LEU A 225 -14.70 10.18 6.60
C LEU A 225 -13.87 10.66 7.80
N MET A 226 -14.56 11.00 8.87
CA MET A 226 -13.98 11.51 10.10
C MET A 226 -14.46 10.70 11.31
N ALA A 227 -13.71 10.80 12.40
CA ALA A 227 -14.03 10.19 13.67
C ALA A 227 -14.22 11.28 14.72
N GLN A 228 -15.33 11.23 15.43
CA GLN A 228 -15.63 12.14 16.54
C GLN A 228 -15.58 11.35 17.85
N ASP A 229 -14.86 11.88 18.84
CA ASP A 229 -14.70 11.21 20.14
C ASP A 229 -15.96 11.37 20.99
N LEU A 230 -16.53 10.25 21.43
CA LEU A 230 -17.67 10.19 22.34
C LEU A 230 -17.38 10.91 23.67
N ASN A 231 -16.13 10.83 24.15
CA ASN A 231 -15.72 11.44 25.42
C ASN A 231 -15.21 12.88 25.22
N GLY A 232 -15.22 13.36 23.97
CA GLY A 232 -14.84 14.71 23.60
C GLY A 232 -15.93 15.74 23.90
N LYS A 233 -15.70 16.98 23.46
CA LYS A 233 -16.69 18.07 23.56
C LYS A 233 -17.73 18.07 22.45
N GLY A 234 -17.56 17.18 21.46
CA GLY A 234 -18.32 17.21 20.21
C GLY A 234 -18.05 18.44 19.33
N ASP A 235 -16.91 19.12 19.48
CA ASP A 235 -16.52 20.19 18.56
C ASP A 235 -15.97 19.55 17.28
N ALA A 236 -16.65 19.78 16.15
CA ALA A 236 -16.25 19.30 14.83
C ALA A 236 -14.81 19.71 14.41
N LYS A 237 -14.19 20.70 15.07
CA LYS A 237 -12.77 21.04 14.85
C LYS A 237 -11.79 20.04 15.46
N ASP A 238 -12.25 19.25 16.43
CA ASP A 238 -11.46 18.22 17.12
C ASP A 238 -11.58 16.85 16.44
N ASP A 239 -12.45 16.72 15.43
CA ASP A 239 -12.64 15.49 14.67
C ASP A 239 -11.35 15.03 13.97
N LEU A 240 -11.21 13.72 13.84
CA LEU A 240 -10.02 13.10 13.26
C LEU A 240 -10.31 12.60 11.85
N VAL A 241 -9.58 13.12 10.86
CA VAL A 241 -9.66 12.61 9.48
C VAL A 241 -9.19 11.16 9.43
N GLN A 242 -10.08 10.26 9.00
CA GLN A 242 -9.76 8.85 8.83
C GLN A 242 -9.59 8.47 7.36
N ALA A 243 -10.34 9.10 6.47
CA ALA A 243 -10.17 8.91 5.03
C ALA A 243 -10.80 10.06 4.22
N TYR A 244 -10.34 10.26 3.00
CA TYR A 244 -11.03 11.10 2.03
C TYR A 244 -10.62 10.77 0.59
N VAL A 245 -11.53 11.05 -0.34
CA VAL A 245 -11.25 11.04 -1.78
C VAL A 245 -11.24 12.50 -2.24
N PRO A 246 -10.12 13.04 -2.77
CA PRO A 246 -10.09 14.42 -3.22
C PRO A 246 -11.15 14.72 -4.27
N GLN A 247 -11.47 16.00 -4.41
CA GLN A 247 -12.36 16.43 -5.47
C GLN A 247 -11.76 16.09 -6.83
N ASP A 248 -12.60 15.59 -7.73
CA ASP A 248 -12.18 15.45 -9.12
C ASP A 248 -11.98 16.84 -9.75
N ASN A 249 -10.72 17.26 -9.83
CA ASN A 249 -10.31 18.49 -10.49
C ASN A 249 -9.99 18.26 -11.98
N SER A 250 -10.28 17.05 -12.51
CA SER A 250 -9.91 16.61 -13.86
C SER A 250 -10.85 17.09 -14.98
N GLY A 251 -11.33 18.33 -14.89
CA GLY A 251 -11.65 19.12 -16.10
C GLY A 251 -10.50 19.15 -17.14
N ARG A 252 -9.32 18.60 -16.79
CA ARG A 252 -8.19 18.24 -17.64
C ARG A 252 -8.37 16.81 -18.20
N SER A 253 -8.70 16.74 -19.49
CA SER A 253 -8.94 15.50 -20.26
C SER A 253 -7.93 14.36 -20.04
N ARG A 254 -8.43 13.15 -19.75
CA ARG A 254 -7.73 11.86 -19.63
C ARG A 254 -7.18 11.27 -20.96
N GLU A 255 -6.74 12.06 -21.93
CA GLU A 255 -6.26 11.55 -23.23
C GLU A 255 -4.72 11.49 -23.34
N GLY A 256 -4.15 10.27 -23.29
CA GLY A 256 -2.74 10.02 -23.60
C GLY A 256 -2.44 8.56 -23.95
N LYS A 257 -1.74 8.33 -25.07
CA LYS A 257 -1.41 7.01 -25.67
C LYS A 257 0.11 6.91 -25.91
N THR A 258 0.72 5.72 -25.83
CA THR A 258 2.01 5.21 -26.42
C THR A 258 2.72 4.21 -25.47
N ASP A 259 4.00 3.89 -25.72
CA ASP A 259 4.54 2.62 -26.28
C ASP A 259 5.83 2.16 -25.55
N SER A 260 6.21 0.87 -25.67
CA SER A 260 7.52 0.23 -25.35
C SER A 260 7.66 -0.69 -24.11
N THR A 261 8.45 -1.77 -24.28
CA THR A 261 8.66 -2.97 -23.44
C THR A 261 10.02 -3.02 -22.70
N CYS A 262 10.11 -3.48 -21.44
CA CYS A 262 11.36 -3.94 -20.76
C CYS A 262 11.21 -4.60 -19.37
N THR A 263 12.13 -5.52 -19.05
CA THR A 263 12.07 -6.51 -17.96
C THR A 263 13.06 -6.32 -16.77
N SER A 264 12.74 -7.06 -15.70
CA SER A 264 13.46 -7.38 -14.44
C SER A 264 13.28 -6.43 -13.24
N ILE A 265 12.29 -6.74 -12.38
CA ILE A 265 12.05 -6.09 -11.09
C ILE A 265 11.97 -7.17 -10.00
N GLN A 266 12.67 -7.00 -8.88
CA GLN A 266 12.56 -7.93 -7.75
C GLN A 266 11.43 -7.50 -6.82
N SER A 267 10.61 -8.45 -6.39
CA SER A 267 9.49 -8.19 -5.51
C SER A 267 9.91 -8.05 -4.03
N VAL A 268 9.01 -7.52 -3.21
CA VAL A 268 9.18 -7.36 -1.76
C VAL A 268 8.89 -8.70 -1.09
N ARG A 269 9.95 -9.33 -0.55
CA ARG A 269 9.88 -10.62 0.14
C ARG A 269 9.40 -11.77 -0.78
N SER A 270 8.47 -12.61 -0.32
CA SER A 270 7.90 -13.76 -1.03
C SER A 270 6.71 -13.41 -1.92
N SER A 271 6.10 -12.23 -1.75
CA SER A 271 5.11 -11.71 -2.68
C SER A 271 5.74 -11.56 -4.05
N GLU A 272 5.09 -12.06 -5.11
CA GLU A 272 5.59 -11.94 -6.49
C GLU A 272 5.21 -10.59 -7.12
N ARG A 273 4.35 -9.79 -6.45
CA ARG A 273 3.62 -8.67 -7.09
C ARG A 273 3.60 -7.36 -6.32
N CYS A 274 4.34 -7.28 -5.22
CA CYS A 274 4.56 -6.04 -4.48
C CYS A 274 5.99 -5.57 -4.70
N TYR A 275 6.19 -4.29 -5.06
CA TYR A 275 7.49 -3.73 -5.42
C TYR A 275 7.72 -2.43 -4.67
N SER A 276 8.81 -2.31 -3.91
CA SER A 276 9.16 -1.02 -3.29
C SER A 276 9.73 -0.06 -4.32
N LEU A 277 9.19 1.16 -4.36
CA LEU A 277 9.68 2.25 -5.21
C LEU A 277 10.50 3.28 -4.44
N GLY A 278 10.22 3.42 -3.14
CA GLY A 278 10.84 4.42 -2.26
C GLY A 278 11.85 3.83 -1.28
N ILE A 279 11.89 4.41 -0.09
CA ILE A 279 12.70 3.93 1.03
C ILE A 279 12.00 2.72 1.65
N THR A 280 12.78 1.70 2.02
CA THR A 280 12.29 0.52 2.73
C THR A 280 12.90 0.45 4.11
N PHE A 281 12.14 -0.10 5.05
CA PHE A 281 12.57 -0.36 6.41
C PHE A 281 12.67 -1.86 6.68
N GLU A 282 13.79 -2.29 7.27
CA GLU A 282 13.99 -3.68 7.69
C GLU A 282 14.01 -3.78 9.23
N LYS A 283 13.13 -4.62 9.77
CA LYS A 283 12.90 -4.73 11.22
C LYS A 283 14.14 -5.16 12.00
N GLN A 284 15.05 -5.92 11.39
CA GLN A 284 16.12 -6.56 12.16
C GLN A 284 17.27 -5.62 12.54
N THR A 285 17.25 -4.36 12.11
CA THR A 285 18.28 -3.40 12.50
C THR A 285 17.83 -1.93 12.61
N LEU A 286 16.52 -1.62 12.50
CA LEU A 286 16.00 -0.24 12.50
C LEU A 286 16.62 0.67 11.41
N PHE A 287 17.18 0.11 10.34
CA PHE A 287 17.79 0.93 9.28
C PHE A 287 16.78 1.25 8.18
N SER A 288 16.88 2.46 7.67
CA SER A 288 16.29 2.89 6.41
C SER A 288 17.38 3.02 5.35
N ALA A 289 17.09 2.48 4.17
CA ALA A 289 17.97 2.53 3.02
C ALA A 289 17.14 2.57 1.73
N SER A 290 17.77 3.00 0.63
CA SER A 290 17.18 2.83 -0.70
C SER A 290 16.84 1.36 -0.92
N ASN A 291 15.65 1.11 -1.48
CA ASN A 291 15.24 -0.24 -1.82
C ASN A 291 16.26 -0.93 -2.74
N ALA A 292 16.32 -2.26 -2.69
CA ALA A 292 17.31 -3.04 -3.45
C ALA A 292 17.23 -2.80 -4.96
N ASN A 293 16.02 -2.56 -5.49
CA ASN A 293 15.76 -2.33 -6.91
C ASN A 293 16.23 -0.97 -7.40
N SER A 294 16.38 0.02 -6.52
CA SER A 294 16.85 1.36 -6.88
C SER A 294 18.37 1.51 -6.79
N LYS A 295 19.11 0.43 -6.52
CA LYS A 295 20.58 0.47 -6.47
C LYS A 295 21.15 0.52 -7.89
N ILE A 296 21.77 1.65 -8.22
CA ILE A 296 22.51 1.86 -9.47
C ILE A 296 23.70 0.90 -9.51
N LYS A 297 23.76 0.04 -10.52
CA LYS A 297 24.92 -0.81 -10.81
C LYS A 297 25.73 -0.17 -11.94
N ASN A 298 27.05 -0.14 -11.80
CA ASN A 298 27.97 0.37 -12.84
C ASN A 298 27.72 1.83 -13.28
N GLY A 299 27.13 2.66 -12.41
CA GLY A 299 26.96 4.10 -12.67
C GLY A 299 25.80 4.49 -13.60
N GLY A 300 24.90 3.55 -13.96
CA GLY A 300 23.71 3.84 -14.76
C GLY A 300 22.43 3.18 -14.22
N THR A 301 21.28 3.76 -14.55
CA THR A 301 19.96 3.14 -14.36
C THR A 301 19.67 2.19 -15.52
N ASP A 302 19.12 1.02 -15.22
CA ASP A 302 18.50 0.19 -16.25
C ASP A 302 17.10 0.75 -16.61
N LYS A 303 16.51 0.24 -17.69
CA LYS A 303 15.17 0.68 -18.13
C LYS A 303 14.09 0.40 -17.07
N GLY A 304 14.22 -0.67 -16.28
CA GLY A 304 13.34 -0.90 -15.13
C GLY A 304 13.45 0.20 -14.08
N GLY A 305 14.65 0.70 -13.82
CA GLY A 305 14.93 1.83 -12.93
C GLY A 305 14.37 3.15 -13.45
N GLU A 306 14.42 3.36 -14.76
CA GLU A 306 13.77 4.51 -15.42
C GLU A 306 12.25 4.45 -15.23
N ILE A 307 11.62 3.31 -15.55
CA ILE A 307 10.17 3.10 -15.36
C ILE A 307 9.79 3.35 -13.90
N ARG A 308 10.48 2.73 -12.93
CA ARG A 308 10.21 2.94 -11.50
C ARG A 308 10.33 4.41 -11.09
N THR A 309 11.32 5.12 -11.63
CA THR A 309 11.54 6.54 -11.36
C THR A 309 10.39 7.38 -11.91
N ASP A 310 9.92 7.07 -13.12
CA ASP A 310 8.81 7.78 -13.76
C ASP A 310 7.49 7.50 -13.03
N VAL A 311 7.19 6.24 -12.72
CA VAL A 311 6.05 5.86 -11.87
C VAL A 311 6.07 6.65 -10.58
N LEU A 312 7.20 6.63 -9.89
CA LEU A 312 7.34 7.29 -8.60
C LEU A 312 7.11 8.79 -8.73
N LYS A 313 7.74 9.47 -9.70
CA LYS A 313 7.57 10.92 -9.90
C LYS A 313 6.14 11.29 -10.25
N THR A 314 5.54 10.59 -11.23
CA THR A 314 4.18 10.87 -11.70
C THR A 314 3.16 10.64 -10.59
N THR A 315 3.24 9.50 -9.90
CA THR A 315 2.30 9.19 -8.80
C THR A 315 2.49 10.11 -7.60
N THR A 316 3.74 10.50 -7.29
CA THR A 316 4.00 11.49 -6.23
C THR A 316 3.37 12.83 -6.56
N GLN A 317 3.32 13.23 -7.82
CA GLN A 317 2.64 14.46 -8.21
C GLN A 317 1.13 14.37 -7.98
N VAL A 318 0.48 13.30 -8.45
CA VAL A 318 -0.98 13.07 -8.25
C VAL A 318 -1.33 13.06 -6.77
N PHE A 319 -0.53 12.34 -5.99
CA PHE A 319 -0.58 12.35 -4.54
C PHE A 319 -0.45 13.77 -3.97
N LEU A 320 0.59 14.53 -4.31
CA LEU A 320 0.76 15.86 -3.73
C LEU A 320 -0.37 16.83 -4.11
N GLU A 321 -0.98 16.69 -5.29
CA GLU A 321 -2.13 17.50 -5.70
C GLU A 321 -3.36 17.22 -4.82
N GLY A 322 -3.66 15.95 -4.51
CA GLY A 322 -4.75 15.60 -3.60
C GLY A 322 -4.44 15.90 -2.12
N TRP A 323 -3.16 15.91 -1.74
CA TRP A 323 -2.74 16.26 -0.37
C TRP A 323 -3.03 17.71 -0.02
N GLU A 324 -3.12 18.61 -0.99
CA GLU A 324 -3.45 20.02 -0.75
C GLU A 324 -4.82 20.22 -0.08
N GLU A 325 -5.72 19.25 -0.17
CA GLU A 325 -7.03 19.26 0.50
C GLU A 325 -6.96 18.85 1.98
N ALA A 326 -5.86 18.24 2.43
CA ALA A 326 -5.73 17.80 3.82
C ALA A 326 -5.72 18.98 4.81
N PRO A 327 -6.09 18.70 6.09
CA PRO A 327 -6.06 19.70 7.16
C PRO A 327 -4.72 20.44 7.23
N ILE A 328 -4.76 21.78 7.24
CA ILE A 328 -3.55 22.60 7.27
C ILE A 328 -2.69 22.21 8.48
N THR A 329 -3.31 22.01 9.65
CA THR A 329 -2.63 21.58 10.86
C THR A 329 -1.89 20.26 10.68
N MET A 330 -2.49 19.28 9.98
CA MET A 330 -1.85 18.01 9.67
C MET A 330 -0.66 18.20 8.71
N ARG A 331 -0.84 19.01 7.66
CA ARG A 331 0.22 19.30 6.68
C ARG A 331 1.42 19.99 7.31
N ASP A 332 1.18 21.05 8.07
CA ASP A 332 2.22 21.86 8.70
C ASP A 332 2.97 21.03 9.76
N THR A 333 2.24 20.28 10.59
CA THR A 333 2.87 19.42 11.61
C THR A 333 3.80 18.38 10.99
N ILE A 334 3.36 17.70 9.93
CA ILE A 334 4.18 16.70 9.25
C ILE A 334 5.36 17.35 8.53
N ALA A 335 5.15 18.51 7.90
CA ALA A 335 6.23 19.26 7.25
C ALA A 335 7.30 19.71 8.26
N ASP A 336 6.90 20.23 9.42
CA ASP A 336 7.82 20.64 10.49
C ASP A 336 8.60 19.44 11.03
N MET A 337 7.93 18.31 11.29
CA MET A 337 8.60 17.09 11.76
C MET A 337 9.64 16.59 10.75
N THR A 338 9.31 16.62 9.47
CA THR A 338 10.20 16.11 8.42
C THR A 338 11.36 17.06 8.13
N ASP A 339 11.14 18.37 8.20
CA ASP A 339 12.19 19.38 8.13
C ASP A 339 13.15 19.26 9.32
N MET A 340 12.62 19.07 10.54
CA MET A 340 13.43 18.88 11.75
C MET A 340 14.35 17.65 11.66
N LEU A 341 13.90 16.60 10.98
CA LEU A 341 14.65 15.35 10.83
C LEU A 341 15.50 15.28 9.57
N ALA A 342 15.47 16.33 8.73
CA ALA A 342 16.06 16.31 7.40
C ALA A 342 15.65 15.04 6.62
N MET A 343 14.37 14.70 6.70
CA MET A 343 13.85 13.46 6.10
C MET A 343 14.09 13.48 4.59
N PRO A 344 14.61 12.39 3.99
CA PRO A 344 14.74 12.32 2.54
C PRO A 344 13.38 12.35 1.85
N HIS A 345 13.22 13.25 0.88
CA HIS A 345 12.00 13.35 0.09
C HIS A 345 12.05 12.39 -1.11
N VAL A 346 11.00 11.60 -1.28
CA VAL A 346 10.93 10.56 -2.32
C VAL A 346 10.02 11.01 -3.46
N GLY A 347 10.49 10.89 -4.71
CA GLY A 347 9.75 11.23 -5.93
C GLY A 347 9.63 12.73 -6.23
N SER A 348 9.54 13.58 -5.21
CA SER A 348 9.44 15.03 -5.35
C SER A 348 10.05 15.73 -4.13
N PRO A 349 10.75 16.88 -4.28
CA PRO A 349 11.21 17.67 -3.15
C PRO A 349 10.07 18.26 -2.31
N LYS A 350 8.83 18.24 -2.81
CA LYS A 350 7.63 18.65 -2.06
C LYS A 350 7.03 17.51 -1.24
N ASN A 351 7.46 16.26 -1.45
CA ASN A 351 7.00 15.13 -0.65
C ASN A 351 7.68 15.14 0.72
N LYS A 352 7.13 15.97 1.60
CA LYS A 352 7.49 16.08 3.01
C LYS A 352 6.70 15.12 3.91
N TRP A 353 6.00 14.14 3.35
CA TRP A 353 5.03 13.36 4.12
C TRP A 353 5.29 11.86 4.08
N CYS A 354 5.31 11.27 2.89
CA CYS A 354 5.40 9.82 2.75
C CYS A 354 6.80 9.44 2.25
N PRO A 355 7.75 9.10 3.14
CA PRO A 355 9.09 8.67 2.73
C PRO A 355 9.10 7.27 2.10
N SER A 356 8.02 6.51 2.27
CA SER A 356 7.93 5.13 1.80
C SER A 356 6.83 5.00 0.74
N VAL A 357 7.15 4.24 -0.31
CA VAL A 357 6.29 4.05 -1.48
C VAL A 357 6.36 2.60 -1.96
N GLN A 358 5.20 1.99 -2.16
CA GLN A 358 5.04 0.60 -2.60
C GLN A 358 4.10 0.52 -3.80
N LEU A 359 4.47 -0.24 -4.82
CA LEU A 359 3.66 -0.55 -5.98
C LEU A 359 3.08 -1.96 -5.82
N ASN A 360 1.76 -2.09 -5.91
CA ASN A 360 1.03 -3.35 -5.84
C ASN A 360 0.32 -3.61 -7.16
N ILE A 361 0.59 -4.78 -7.76
CA ILE A 361 0.02 -5.18 -9.05
C ILE A 361 -0.83 -6.44 -8.87
N ALA A 362 -1.99 -6.52 -9.53
CA ALA A 362 -2.85 -7.69 -9.47
C ALA A 362 -3.53 -7.95 -10.82
N GLN A 363 -3.76 -9.22 -11.14
CA GLN A 363 -4.50 -9.59 -12.34
C GLN A 363 -6.01 -9.57 -12.07
N PRO A 364 -6.83 -9.22 -13.07
CA PRO A 364 -8.26 -9.41 -13.00
C PRO A 364 -8.62 -10.86 -12.73
N ARG A 365 -9.76 -11.04 -12.08
CA ARG A 365 -10.39 -12.33 -11.87
C ARG A 365 -11.69 -12.41 -12.65
N ARG A 366 -12.18 -13.62 -12.87
CA ARG A 366 -13.51 -13.82 -13.45
C ARG A 366 -14.58 -13.31 -12.50
N TYR A 367 -15.73 -12.91 -13.03
CA TYR A 367 -16.87 -12.40 -12.26
C TYR A 367 -17.23 -13.25 -11.03
N ASN A 368 -17.30 -14.57 -11.19
CA ASN A 368 -17.66 -15.52 -10.14
C ASN A 368 -16.47 -15.99 -9.28
N SER A 369 -15.31 -15.37 -9.43
CA SER A 369 -14.13 -15.73 -8.65
C SER A 369 -14.26 -15.22 -7.21
N ASN A 370 -14.03 -16.12 -6.26
CA ASN A 370 -13.85 -15.76 -4.86
C ASN A 370 -12.36 -15.55 -4.51
N GLN A 371 -11.48 -15.52 -5.51
CA GLN A 371 -10.04 -15.29 -5.29
C GLN A 371 -9.80 -13.83 -4.96
N GLY A 372 -9.07 -13.61 -3.86
CA GLY A 372 -8.62 -12.28 -3.46
C GLY A 372 -7.34 -11.88 -4.20
N LEU A 373 -6.54 -11.06 -3.54
CA LEU A 373 -5.21 -10.64 -3.99
C LEU A 373 -4.14 -11.62 -3.46
N ASP A 374 -4.39 -12.92 -3.55
CA ASP A 374 -3.56 -13.97 -2.93
C ASP A 374 -2.09 -13.89 -3.40
N GLU A 375 -1.85 -13.41 -4.62
CA GLU A 375 -0.52 -13.18 -5.20
C GLU A 375 0.30 -12.08 -4.50
N GLN A 376 -0.35 -11.26 -3.68
CA GLN A 376 0.28 -10.21 -2.86
C GLN A 376 0.50 -10.65 -1.41
N GLU A 377 0.15 -11.90 -1.07
CA GLU A 377 0.26 -12.47 0.27
C GLU A 377 -0.38 -11.55 1.34
N PHE A 378 0.40 -11.18 2.37
CA PHE A 378 -0.03 -10.30 3.45
C PHE A 378 -0.62 -8.97 2.96
N PHE A 379 -0.03 -8.36 1.92
CA PHE A 379 -0.46 -7.07 1.40
C PHE A 379 -1.77 -7.14 0.61
N GLY A 380 -2.10 -8.33 0.12
CA GLY A 380 -3.38 -8.60 -0.55
C GLY A 380 -4.49 -8.99 0.41
N GLY A 381 -4.14 -9.40 1.63
CA GLY A 381 -5.08 -9.82 2.66
C GLY A 381 -5.63 -8.66 3.49
N LEU A 382 -6.45 -9.03 4.47
CA LEU A 382 -7.01 -8.12 5.46
C LEU A 382 -5.96 -7.81 6.53
N HIS A 383 -5.58 -6.54 6.70
CA HIS A 383 -4.50 -6.16 7.61
C HIS A 383 -4.61 -4.72 8.14
N ARG A 384 -3.64 -4.35 9.00
CA ARG A 384 -3.38 -2.98 9.47
C ARG A 384 -1.92 -2.63 9.25
N ASP A 385 -1.66 -1.39 8.89
CA ASP A 385 -0.33 -0.82 8.77
C ASP A 385 0.12 -0.23 10.10
N LEU A 386 0.36 -1.09 11.09
CA LEU A 386 0.86 -0.69 12.41
C LEU A 386 2.25 0.00 12.37
N GLY A 387 2.90 -0.02 11.20
CA GLY A 387 4.14 0.70 10.94
C GLY A 387 3.95 2.19 10.63
N ASP A 388 2.74 2.64 10.34
CA ASP A 388 2.43 4.03 10.04
C ASP A 388 2.43 4.89 11.31
N ILE A 389 2.81 6.16 11.17
CA ILE A 389 2.71 7.10 12.29
C ILE A 389 1.24 7.29 12.69
N ILE A 390 0.98 7.29 14.00
CA ILE A 390 -0.35 7.49 14.56
C ILE A 390 -0.89 8.87 14.12
N CYS A 391 -2.19 8.95 13.82
CA CYS A 391 -2.87 10.17 13.36
C CYS A 391 -2.37 10.74 12.02
N SER A 392 -1.62 9.97 11.23
CA SER A 392 -1.37 10.30 9.84
C SER A 392 -2.18 9.41 8.92
N ILE A 393 -2.16 9.76 7.65
CA ILE A 393 -2.86 9.06 6.59
C ILE A 393 -1.85 8.50 5.60
N SER A 394 -2.22 7.41 4.95
CA SER A 394 -1.59 6.84 3.77
C SER A 394 -2.37 7.29 2.54
N ALA A 395 -1.79 7.12 1.37
CA ALA A 395 -2.44 7.44 0.10
C ALA A 395 -2.30 6.27 -0.87
N LEU A 396 -3.41 5.88 -1.48
CA LEU A 396 -3.47 4.93 -2.58
C LEU A 396 -3.71 5.71 -3.87
N VAL A 397 -2.78 5.65 -4.82
CA VAL A 397 -2.94 6.17 -6.18
C VAL A 397 -3.27 5.01 -7.12
N SER A 398 -4.40 5.07 -7.81
CA SER A 398 -4.82 4.07 -8.80
C SER A 398 -4.27 4.41 -10.18
N LEU A 399 -3.54 3.47 -10.77
CA LEU A 399 -2.98 3.54 -12.12
C LEU A 399 -3.52 2.44 -13.03
N SER A 400 -4.58 1.76 -12.59
CA SER A 400 -5.10 0.57 -13.26
C SER A 400 -5.56 0.92 -14.68
N ASP A 401 -5.24 0.04 -15.63
CA ASP A 401 -5.84 0.05 -16.96
C ASP A 401 -6.51 -1.29 -17.19
N ASN A 402 -7.83 -1.26 -17.20
CA ASN A 402 -8.65 -2.42 -17.42
C ASN A 402 -9.55 -2.16 -18.64
N PRO A 403 -10.02 -3.22 -19.32
CA PRO A 403 -11.06 -3.11 -20.32
C PRO A 403 -12.27 -2.35 -19.75
N LYS A 404 -12.93 -1.53 -20.57
CA LYS A 404 -14.02 -0.63 -20.12
C LYS A 404 -15.20 -1.34 -19.45
N ASN A 405 -15.35 -2.63 -19.70
CA ASN A 405 -16.41 -3.48 -19.15
C ASN A 405 -15.97 -4.28 -17.92
N TYR A 406 -14.73 -4.15 -17.46
CA TYR A 406 -14.24 -4.75 -16.23
C TYR A 406 -14.50 -3.81 -15.06
N GLU A 407 -14.82 -4.36 -13.89
CA GLU A 407 -14.71 -3.61 -12.63
C GLU A 407 -13.23 -3.45 -12.28
N GLY A 408 -12.78 -2.26 -11.89
CA GLY A 408 -11.37 -1.97 -11.60
C GLY A 408 -10.87 -2.47 -10.24
N GLY A 409 -11.74 -3.14 -9.48
CA GLY A 409 -11.47 -3.62 -8.13
C GLY A 409 -11.74 -2.55 -7.09
N ARG A 410 -11.61 -2.94 -5.82
CA ARG A 410 -11.99 -2.10 -4.68
C ARG A 410 -10.89 -2.02 -3.65
N PHE A 411 -10.98 -1.00 -2.81
CA PHE A 411 -10.22 -0.90 -1.58
C PHE A 411 -11.17 -0.58 -0.43
N HIS A 412 -11.06 -1.33 0.67
CA HIS A 412 -12.01 -1.33 1.77
C HIS A 412 -11.32 -0.88 3.06
N LEU A 413 -11.97 0.01 3.82
CA LEU A 413 -11.70 0.19 5.24
C LEU A 413 -12.78 -0.59 5.99
N ILE A 414 -12.54 -1.89 6.15
CA ILE A 414 -13.54 -2.86 6.60
C ILE A 414 -14.05 -2.50 7.99
N SER A 415 -13.14 -2.12 8.90
CA SER A 415 -13.51 -1.72 10.27
C SER A 415 -14.46 -0.52 10.33
N LEU A 416 -14.57 0.26 9.25
CA LEU A 416 -15.41 1.44 9.17
C LEU A 416 -16.60 1.25 8.23
N GLY A 417 -16.71 0.10 7.58
CA GLY A 417 -17.81 -0.20 6.65
C GLY A 417 -17.81 0.63 5.37
N VAL A 418 -16.66 1.16 4.95
CA VAL A 418 -16.55 1.97 3.73
C VAL A 418 -15.63 1.32 2.70
N TYR A 419 -15.84 1.68 1.43
CA TYR A 419 -14.97 1.26 0.33
C TYR A 419 -14.91 2.28 -0.82
N VAL A 420 -13.88 2.16 -1.65
CA VAL A 420 -13.72 2.93 -2.91
C VAL A 420 -13.60 1.99 -4.10
N VAL A 421 -14.06 2.46 -5.26
CA VAL A 421 -13.99 1.76 -6.56
C VAL A 421 -12.83 2.35 -7.35
N LEU A 422 -11.82 1.53 -7.66
CA LEU A 422 -10.47 2.01 -8.07
C LEU A 422 -10.38 2.54 -9.51
N ASP A 423 -11.42 2.31 -10.30
CA ASP A 423 -11.63 2.78 -11.66
C ASP A 423 -12.38 4.13 -11.69
N GLU A 424 -13.05 4.48 -10.60
CA GLU A 424 -13.73 5.77 -10.43
C GLU A 424 -12.85 6.83 -9.79
N ILE A 425 -11.78 6.45 -9.08
CA ILE A 425 -10.92 7.37 -8.33
C ILE A 425 -9.46 7.32 -8.78
N ASP A 426 -8.79 8.47 -8.74
CA ASP A 426 -7.36 8.55 -9.00
C ASP A 426 -6.52 8.38 -7.72
N VAL A 427 -6.99 8.92 -6.59
CA VAL A 427 -6.31 8.84 -5.30
C VAL A 427 -7.29 8.72 -4.14
N PHE A 428 -6.93 7.91 -3.14
CA PHE A 428 -7.67 7.74 -1.89
C PHE A 428 -6.73 7.90 -0.71
N TYR A 429 -7.07 8.78 0.23
CA TYR A 429 -6.34 8.95 1.48
C TYR A 429 -7.05 8.19 2.58
N PHE A 430 -6.31 7.47 3.41
CA PHE A 430 -6.89 6.65 4.46
C PHE A 430 -5.90 6.42 5.60
N SER A 431 -6.39 6.20 6.80
CA SER A 431 -5.56 5.80 7.94
C SER A 431 -5.27 4.32 7.84
N GLY A 432 -3.99 3.96 7.67
CA GLY A 432 -3.52 2.58 7.62
C GLY A 432 -3.73 1.81 8.93
N HIS A 433 -4.08 2.49 10.03
CA HIS A 433 -4.38 1.86 11.32
C HIS A 433 -5.72 1.15 11.35
N HIS A 434 -6.63 1.42 10.40
CA HIS A 434 -7.89 0.69 10.25
C HIS A 434 -7.69 -0.64 9.57
N LEU A 435 -8.57 -1.60 9.87
CA LEU A 435 -8.53 -2.90 9.23
C LEU A 435 -8.97 -2.75 7.77
N HIS A 436 -8.09 -3.05 6.82
CA HIS A 436 -8.30 -2.73 5.42
C HIS A 436 -7.73 -3.79 4.47
N GLY A 437 -8.12 -3.71 3.21
CA GLY A 437 -7.68 -4.62 2.15
C GLY A 437 -8.26 -4.26 0.79
N GLY A 438 -7.83 -4.95 -0.26
CA GLY A 438 -8.30 -4.71 -1.62
C GLY A 438 -8.84 -5.96 -2.32
N THR A 439 -9.57 -5.75 -3.40
CA THR A 439 -9.97 -6.82 -4.31
C THR A 439 -9.28 -6.64 -5.67
N PRO A 440 -9.08 -7.72 -6.44
CA PRO A 440 -8.69 -7.60 -7.83
C PRO A 440 -9.82 -6.97 -8.68
N PRO A 441 -9.50 -6.53 -9.91
CA PRO A 441 -10.51 -6.25 -10.93
C PRO A 441 -11.36 -7.49 -11.22
N LEU A 442 -12.61 -7.30 -11.61
CA LEU A 442 -13.48 -8.39 -12.04
C LEU A 442 -13.85 -8.22 -13.51
N ALA A 443 -13.66 -9.27 -14.31
CA ALA A 443 -14.20 -9.34 -15.65
C ALA A 443 -15.74 -9.43 -15.62
N PRO A 444 -16.43 -9.02 -16.70
CA PRO A 444 -17.88 -9.12 -16.78
C PRO A 444 -18.39 -10.56 -16.65
N GLU A 445 -19.66 -10.70 -16.31
CA GLU A 445 -20.31 -12.00 -16.24
C GLU A 445 -20.24 -12.74 -17.59
N GLY A 446 -19.86 -14.02 -17.53
CA GLY A 446 -19.69 -14.88 -18.71
C GLY A 446 -18.37 -14.71 -19.47
N GLU A 447 -17.52 -13.75 -19.08
CA GLU A 447 -16.18 -13.62 -19.66
C GLU A 447 -15.24 -14.68 -19.08
N GLU A 448 -14.81 -15.60 -19.93
CA GLU A 448 -13.91 -16.69 -19.57
C GLU A 448 -12.45 -16.34 -19.85
N ASN A 449 -12.20 -15.43 -20.80
CA ASN A 449 -10.87 -15.02 -21.23
C ASN A 449 -10.53 -13.68 -20.58
N ILE A 450 -9.67 -13.73 -19.56
CA ILE A 450 -9.13 -12.53 -18.95
C ILE A 450 -8.09 -11.95 -19.91
N GLU A 451 -8.29 -10.68 -20.28
CA GLU A 451 -7.32 -9.93 -21.07
C GLU A 451 -5.97 -9.96 -20.36
N ASP A 452 -4.98 -10.46 -21.07
CA ASP A 452 -3.65 -10.76 -20.57
C ASP A 452 -2.89 -9.47 -20.22
N TRP A 453 -3.32 -8.35 -20.83
CA TRP A 453 -2.86 -7.01 -20.56
C TRP A 453 -3.65 -6.26 -19.45
N ALA A 454 -4.73 -6.83 -18.92
CA ALA A 454 -5.49 -6.14 -17.89
C ALA A 454 -4.83 -6.31 -16.52
N TYR A 455 -4.57 -5.21 -15.81
CA TYR A 455 -4.01 -5.25 -14.45
C TYR A 455 -4.54 -4.11 -13.58
N ARG A 456 -4.77 -4.45 -12.32
CA ARG A 456 -4.82 -3.47 -11.24
C ARG A 456 -3.40 -3.06 -10.88
N CYS A 457 -3.15 -1.76 -10.89
CA CYS A 457 -1.87 -1.16 -10.54
C CYS A 457 -2.14 -0.05 -9.55
N VAL A 458 -1.72 -0.22 -8.30
CA VAL A 458 -1.87 0.82 -7.27
C VAL A 458 -0.55 1.15 -6.62
N VAL A 459 -0.32 2.43 -6.34
CA VAL A 459 0.86 2.92 -5.63
C VAL A 459 0.44 3.44 -4.27
N ILE A 460 0.99 2.84 -3.22
CA ILE A 460 0.74 3.17 -1.82
C ILE A 460 1.88 4.05 -1.31
N PHE A 461 1.53 5.26 -0.89
CA PHE A 461 2.38 6.18 -0.14
C PHE A 461 2.02 6.04 1.33
N TYR A 462 2.98 5.81 2.20
CA TYR A 462 2.69 5.63 3.61
C TYR A 462 3.68 6.35 4.53
N PRO A 463 3.20 6.91 5.66
CA PRO A 463 3.99 7.72 6.57
C PRO A 463 4.70 6.83 7.58
N ALA A 464 5.72 6.09 7.12
CA ALA A 464 6.45 5.13 7.95
C ALA A 464 6.95 5.75 9.26
N SER A 465 6.36 5.34 10.38
CA SER A 465 6.56 5.93 11.71
C SER A 465 8.02 6.02 12.09
N LYS A 466 8.80 4.98 11.80
CA LYS A 466 10.22 4.93 12.17
C LYS A 466 11.07 5.98 11.47
N ILE A 467 10.71 6.34 10.24
CA ILE A 467 11.41 7.37 9.48
C ILE A 467 10.98 8.75 9.98
N ILE A 468 9.66 8.99 10.06
CA ILE A 468 9.09 10.30 10.44
C ILE A 468 9.30 10.65 11.91
N SER A 469 9.49 9.67 12.80
CA SER A 469 9.85 9.92 14.21
C SER A 469 11.35 10.04 14.45
N GLY A 470 12.19 9.86 13.41
CA GLY A 470 13.65 9.86 13.55
C GLY A 470 14.19 8.67 14.33
N SER A 471 13.39 7.62 14.55
CA SER A 471 13.82 6.40 15.25
C SER A 471 14.51 5.39 14.34
N SER A 472 14.53 5.63 13.01
CA SER A 472 15.31 4.85 12.05
C SER A 472 16.74 5.39 11.90
N GLN A 473 17.71 4.49 11.75
CA GLN A 473 19.07 4.85 11.37
C GLN A 473 19.19 4.90 9.84
N VAL A 474 19.70 6.00 9.28
CA VAL A 474 19.88 6.13 7.82
C VAL A 474 21.32 5.72 7.45
N PHE A 475 21.47 4.80 6.50
CA PHE A 475 22.79 4.54 5.91
C PHE A 475 23.19 5.69 4.98
N MET A 476 24.13 6.53 5.42
CA MET A 476 24.66 7.62 4.57
C MET A 476 25.56 7.12 3.43
N ALA A 477 26.06 5.90 3.53
CA ALA A 477 26.79 5.23 2.46
C ALA A 477 26.51 3.73 2.53
N GLY A 478 25.93 3.18 1.45
CA GLY A 478 25.92 1.74 1.26
C GLY A 478 27.36 1.23 1.25
N SER A 479 27.62 0.10 1.92
CA SER A 479 28.90 -0.58 1.82
C SER A 479 29.36 -0.64 0.35
N GLY A 480 30.66 -0.48 0.08
CA GLY A 480 31.19 -0.52 -1.28
C GLY A 480 30.78 -1.79 -2.04
N ILE A 481 31.09 -1.86 -3.34
CA ILE A 481 30.70 -2.96 -4.26
C ILE A 481 31.00 -4.38 -3.70
N HIS A 482 31.88 -4.49 -2.70
CA HIS A 482 32.28 -5.73 -2.03
C HIS A 482 31.80 -5.90 -0.56
N GLY A 483 30.88 -5.06 -0.07
CA GLY A 483 30.42 -5.13 1.32
C GLY A 483 31.36 -4.47 2.33
N GLU A 484 32.38 -3.73 1.89
CA GLU A 484 33.27 -3.01 2.79
C GLU A 484 32.59 -1.75 3.35
N PRO A 485 32.71 -1.47 4.67
CA PRO A 485 32.16 -0.27 5.27
C PRO A 485 32.78 0.99 4.64
N VAL A 486 31.95 1.88 4.09
CA VAL A 486 32.43 3.20 3.71
C VAL A 486 32.66 3.99 5.00
N THR A 487 33.93 4.18 5.35
CA THR A 487 34.30 4.98 6.51
C THR A 487 34.38 6.44 6.07
N LEU A 488 33.50 7.31 6.58
CA LEU A 488 33.66 8.74 6.37
C LEU A 488 34.94 9.20 7.09
N PRO A 489 35.86 9.91 6.42
CA PRO A 489 37.06 10.41 7.07
C PRO A 489 36.68 11.34 8.22
N ARG A 490 37.36 11.20 9.37
CA ARG A 490 37.13 12.00 10.59
C ARG A 490 37.15 13.53 10.36
N LYS A 491 37.79 13.98 9.27
CA LYS A 491 37.90 15.38 8.85
C LYS A 491 36.63 15.99 8.24
N VAL A 492 35.60 15.18 7.98
CA VAL A 492 34.31 15.67 7.41
C VAL A 492 33.40 16.23 8.52
N PHE A 493 33.67 15.91 9.79
CA PHE A 493 32.88 16.32 10.95
C PHE A 493 33.61 17.29 11.89
N SER A 494 34.75 17.84 11.43
CA SER A 494 35.51 18.90 12.10
C SER A 494 35.49 20.15 11.23
#